data_AF-A0A2E5FVV1-F1
#
_entry.id   AF-A0A2E5FVV1-F1
#
_cell.length_a   1.000
_cell.length_b   1.000
_cell.length_c   1.000
_cell.angle_alpha   90.00
_cell.angle_beta   90.00
_cell.angle_gamma   90.00
#
_symmetry.space_group_name_H-M   'P 1'
#
loop_
_entity.id
_entity.type
_entity.pdbx_description
1 polymer ?
#
loop_
_entity_poly.entity_id
_entity_poly.type
_entity_poly.pdbx_seq_one_letter_code
_entity_poly.pdbx_strand_id
1 'polypeptide(L)'
;MGLVATLWLVAGPADAADEQANTLDPQDAAHVPALVEKQQQRYRALQDEWQARHVPRGLARPTDAPTARDSNVPTVGIRLQDVDYEIADGIGFYVKSLVGALVPNTAGAPVDFDDPDQYRIQVHAGEVTLSPAQLDAVFNRYVLTHAPRSLSSVTNHTRDGRLIVDVGARLRGFLPPIGGLPTRLSGPVHVTEDNRLAYTPDRVSSFGVSLRPLLNATGLTLADLTPLDRPGAHLQDNTLLMDPETLFPGPRLEIDTIEKVTLSERGMTLVFTSDAPEPTFNDPPVEADSYIWLQSGDARFYGTVLVNARLALVNENNKRLHFHLYDYRAQTAAGRIDGLADGTLIARVPNTAPSANDKIVITENRTPD
;
A
#
# COMPACT_ATOMS: atom_id res chain seq x y z
N MET A 1 45.97 -84.76 11.42
CA MET A 1 45.79 -85.99 12.22
C MET A 1 44.55 -85.79 13.09
N GLY A 2 43.47 -86.52 12.79
CA GLY A 2 42.25 -86.71 13.62
C GLY A 2 41.37 -85.48 13.86
N LEU A 3 40.04 -85.51 13.78
CA LEU A 3 39.10 -86.55 13.36
C LEU A 3 37.81 -85.79 12.97
N VAL A 4 37.23 -86.14 11.83
CA VAL A 4 35.93 -85.64 11.38
C VAL A 4 34.85 -86.31 12.22
N ALA A 5 33.98 -85.53 12.84
CA ALA A 5 32.73 -86.01 13.42
C ALA A 5 31.57 -85.25 12.76
N THR A 6 30.92 -85.93 11.83
CA THR A 6 29.70 -85.50 11.14
C THR A 6 28.55 -85.59 12.13
N LEU A 7 27.99 -84.45 12.57
CA LEU A 7 26.70 -84.42 13.25
C LEU A 7 25.62 -84.06 12.23
N TRP A 8 24.83 -85.05 11.84
CA TRP A 8 23.57 -84.85 11.13
C TRP A 8 22.56 -84.26 12.11
N LEU A 9 22.20 -82.98 11.95
CA LEU A 9 20.96 -82.46 12.51
C LEU A 9 19.87 -82.54 11.44
N VAL A 10 18.85 -83.34 11.74
CA VAL A 10 17.61 -83.45 10.98
C VAL A 10 16.95 -82.08 10.94
N ALA A 11 16.68 -81.58 9.73
CA ALA A 11 15.82 -80.43 9.52
C ALA A 11 14.39 -80.79 9.96
N GLY A 12 13.99 -80.34 11.15
CA GLY A 12 12.58 -80.19 11.48
C GLY A 12 11.98 -79.07 10.64
N PRO A 13 10.67 -79.10 10.32
CA PRO A 13 10.06 -78.04 9.54
C PRO A 13 10.26 -76.72 10.28
N ALA A 14 10.64 -75.68 9.55
CA ALA A 14 10.66 -74.33 10.06
C ALA A 14 9.28 -74.03 10.62
N ASP A 15 9.18 -73.85 11.94
CA ASP A 15 8.06 -73.12 12.51
C ASP A 15 8.10 -71.76 11.85
N ALA A 16 7.19 -71.55 10.91
CA ALA A 16 6.84 -70.25 10.41
C ALA A 16 6.31 -69.49 11.63
N ALA A 17 7.21 -68.75 12.29
CA ALA A 17 6.80 -67.63 13.11
C ALA A 17 6.02 -66.73 12.16
N ASP A 18 4.70 -66.79 12.28
CA ASP A 18 3.74 -65.94 11.63
C ASP A 18 4.16 -64.50 11.95
N GLU A 19 4.91 -63.89 11.02
CA GLU A 19 5.13 -62.46 11.00
C GLU A 19 3.79 -61.86 10.55
N GLN A 20 2.81 -61.90 11.46
CA GLN A 20 1.57 -61.19 11.31
C GLN A 20 1.96 -59.71 11.28
N ALA A 21 2.12 -59.20 10.07
CA ALA A 21 2.23 -57.78 9.81
C ALA A 21 1.19 -57.09 10.68
N ASN A 22 1.61 -56.11 11.48
CA ASN A 22 0.75 -55.35 12.35
C ASN A 22 -0.25 -54.55 11.48
N THR A 23 -1.29 -55.22 11.01
CA THR A 23 -2.35 -54.65 10.20
C THR A 23 -3.42 -54.16 11.15
N LEU A 24 -3.66 -52.84 11.15
CA LEU A 24 -4.79 -52.22 11.82
C LEU A 24 -6.06 -53.05 11.58
N ASP A 25 -6.77 -53.40 12.65
CA ASP A 25 -8.09 -54.02 12.54
C ASP A 25 -8.98 -53.11 11.68
N PRO A 26 -9.71 -53.62 10.68
CA PRO A 26 -10.67 -52.83 9.91
C PRO A 26 -11.65 -52.01 10.78
N GLN A 27 -11.92 -52.46 12.01
CA GLN A 27 -12.74 -51.74 12.98
C GLN A 27 -12.00 -50.55 13.63
N ASP A 28 -10.68 -50.67 13.86
CA ASP A 28 -9.84 -49.58 14.36
C ASP A 28 -9.64 -48.48 13.30
N ALA A 29 -9.66 -48.84 12.00
CA ALA A 29 -9.63 -47.88 10.89
C ALA A 29 -10.93 -47.05 10.74
N ALA A 30 -12.05 -47.56 11.26
CA ALA A 30 -13.37 -46.94 11.15
C ALA A 30 -13.76 -46.08 12.37
N HIS A 31 -13.08 -46.24 13.50
CA HIS A 31 -13.34 -45.45 14.70
C HIS A 31 -12.55 -44.14 14.68
N VAL A 32 -13.07 -43.13 13.99
CA VAL A 32 -12.63 -41.75 14.23
C VAL A 32 -12.96 -41.45 15.69
N PRO A 33 -11.97 -41.26 16.59
CA PRO A 33 -12.26 -41.12 18.01
C PRO A 33 -13.23 -39.95 18.21
N ALA A 34 -14.19 -40.06 19.15
CA ALA A 34 -15.20 -39.01 19.39
C ALA A 34 -14.61 -37.60 19.63
N LEU A 35 -13.34 -37.53 20.04
CA LEU A 35 -12.55 -36.28 20.12
C LEU A 35 -12.35 -35.63 18.73
N VAL A 36 -11.97 -36.41 17.73
CA VAL A 36 -11.75 -35.97 16.35
C VAL A 36 -13.07 -35.54 15.70
N GLU A 37 -14.18 -36.23 15.96
CA GLU A 37 -15.50 -35.82 15.46
C GLU A 37 -15.93 -34.46 16.03
N LYS A 38 -15.83 -34.27 17.36
CA LYS A 38 -16.11 -32.98 18.01
C LYS A 38 -15.21 -31.88 17.49
N GLN A 39 -13.93 -32.17 17.27
CA GLN A 39 -12.98 -31.24 16.71
C GLN A 39 -13.36 -30.85 15.27
N GLN A 40 -13.70 -31.81 14.42
CA GLN A 40 -14.14 -31.57 13.05
C GLN A 40 -15.44 -30.76 12.98
N GLN A 41 -16.41 -31.05 13.85
CA GLN A 41 -17.64 -30.25 13.95
C GLN A 41 -17.34 -28.80 14.33
N ARG A 42 -16.45 -28.58 15.30
CA ARG A 42 -15.98 -27.23 15.66
C ARG A 42 -15.29 -26.53 14.49
N TYR A 43 -14.42 -27.23 13.75
CA TYR A 43 -13.76 -26.66 12.58
C TYR A 43 -14.74 -26.31 11.46
N ARG A 44 -15.76 -27.13 11.21
CA ARG A 44 -16.81 -26.82 10.23
C ARG A 44 -17.57 -25.55 10.61
N ALA A 45 -17.94 -25.40 11.87
CA ALA A 45 -18.62 -24.20 12.36
C ALA A 45 -17.73 -22.93 12.21
N LEU A 46 -16.44 -23.03 12.53
CA LEU A 46 -15.48 -21.94 12.31
C LEU A 46 -15.22 -21.67 10.82
N GLN A 47 -15.25 -22.71 9.98
CA GLN A 47 -15.07 -22.57 8.55
C GLN A 47 -16.19 -21.73 7.91
N ASP A 48 -17.44 -21.91 8.35
CA ASP A 48 -18.55 -21.08 7.91
C ASP A 48 -18.31 -19.60 8.28
N GLU A 49 -17.76 -19.34 9.47
CA GLU A 49 -17.37 -17.99 9.91
C GLU A 49 -16.19 -17.43 9.08
N TRP A 50 -15.15 -18.22 8.83
CA TRP A 50 -13.99 -17.82 8.01
C TRP A 50 -14.37 -17.53 6.56
N GLN A 51 -15.33 -18.28 6.02
CA GLN A 51 -15.85 -18.10 4.66
C GLN A 51 -16.94 -17.01 4.57
N ALA A 52 -17.44 -16.51 5.71
CA ALA A 52 -18.41 -15.44 5.73
C ALA A 52 -17.79 -14.16 5.16
N ARG A 53 -18.29 -13.72 4.01
CA ARG A 53 -17.79 -12.52 3.33
C ARG A 53 -18.33 -11.28 4.02
N HIS A 54 -17.45 -10.51 4.65
CA HIS A 54 -17.78 -9.25 5.29
C HIS A 54 -17.55 -8.08 4.33
N VAL A 55 -18.13 -8.12 3.13
CA VAL A 55 -18.00 -7.01 2.16
C VAL A 55 -18.56 -5.72 2.79
N PRO A 56 -17.75 -4.64 2.91
CA PRO A 56 -18.25 -3.35 3.38
C PRO A 56 -19.50 -2.93 2.60
N ARG A 57 -20.48 -2.35 3.31
CA ARG A 57 -21.71 -1.85 2.64
C ARG A 57 -21.32 -0.71 1.70
N GLY A 58 -21.82 -0.70 0.46
CA GLY A 58 -21.44 0.28 -0.56
C GLY A 58 -20.43 -0.26 -1.58
N LEU A 59 -19.72 -1.34 -1.26
CA LEU A 59 -18.84 -2.02 -2.22
C LEU A 59 -19.58 -3.10 -3.02
N ALA A 60 -19.04 -3.39 -4.21
CA ALA A 60 -19.56 -4.40 -5.12
C ALA A 60 -19.57 -5.78 -4.45
N ARG A 61 -20.73 -6.45 -4.49
CA ARG A 61 -20.88 -7.80 -3.95
C ARG A 61 -20.66 -8.84 -5.05
N PRO A 62 -19.99 -9.96 -4.73
CA PRO A 62 -19.85 -11.07 -5.65
C PRO A 62 -21.19 -11.77 -5.89
N THR A 63 -21.37 -12.29 -7.11
CA THR A 63 -22.50 -13.16 -7.48
C THR A 63 -22.22 -14.63 -7.16
N ASP A 64 -20.96 -15.04 -7.30
CA ASP A 64 -20.55 -16.44 -7.15
C ASP A 64 -20.30 -16.81 -5.68
N ALA A 65 -20.38 -18.11 -5.38
CA ALA A 65 -20.08 -18.63 -4.05
C ALA A 65 -18.56 -18.58 -3.77
N PRO A 66 -18.11 -18.29 -2.54
CA PRO A 66 -16.70 -18.33 -2.21
C PRO A 66 -16.16 -19.77 -2.28
N THR A 67 -14.86 -19.90 -2.53
CA THR A 67 -14.12 -21.17 -2.45
C THR A 67 -13.01 -21.06 -1.40
N ALA A 68 -12.34 -22.18 -1.11
CA ALA A 68 -11.19 -22.17 -0.20
C ALA A 68 -9.99 -21.36 -0.71
N ARG A 69 -9.94 -21.02 -2.01
CA ARG A 69 -8.81 -20.32 -2.64
C ARG A 69 -9.17 -18.93 -3.14
N ASP A 70 -10.46 -18.58 -3.12
CA ASP A 70 -10.97 -17.38 -3.78
C ASP A 70 -12.27 -16.93 -3.08
N SER A 71 -12.32 -15.71 -2.57
CA SER A 71 -13.54 -15.16 -1.98
C SER A 71 -14.60 -14.77 -3.03
N ASN A 72 -14.19 -14.69 -4.29
CA ASN A 72 -14.87 -14.12 -5.44
C ASN A 72 -15.22 -12.64 -5.30
N VAL A 73 -14.80 -11.97 -4.22
CA VAL A 73 -15.08 -10.54 -4.01
C VAL A 73 -14.11 -9.75 -4.89
N PRO A 74 -14.61 -8.85 -5.77
CA PRO A 74 -13.79 -8.21 -6.80
C PRO A 74 -12.79 -7.19 -6.25
N THR A 75 -12.94 -6.76 -5.00
CA THR A 75 -12.13 -5.71 -4.38
C THR A 75 -11.83 -6.04 -2.92
N VAL A 76 -10.72 -5.51 -2.42
CA VAL A 76 -10.42 -5.49 -0.97
C VAL A 76 -10.85 -4.13 -0.44
N GLY A 77 -11.79 -4.09 0.50
CA GLY A 77 -12.15 -2.84 1.16
C GLY A 77 -10.99 -2.34 2.03
N ILE A 78 -10.72 -1.03 2.01
CA ILE A 78 -9.65 -0.43 2.79
C ILE A 78 -10.14 0.81 3.56
N ARG A 79 -9.78 0.88 4.85
CA ARG A 79 -9.98 2.04 5.72
C ARG A 79 -8.67 2.43 6.40
N LEU A 80 -8.27 3.69 6.29
CA LEU A 80 -7.12 4.28 6.98
C LEU A 80 -7.63 5.31 7.98
N GLN A 81 -7.04 5.33 9.17
CA GLN A 81 -7.34 6.31 10.21
C GLN A 81 -6.02 6.77 10.85
N ASP A 82 -5.76 8.08 10.83
CA ASP A 82 -4.53 8.71 11.38
C ASP A 82 -3.24 7.97 10.98
N VAL A 83 -2.92 7.85 9.69
CA VAL A 83 -1.76 7.09 9.19
C VAL A 83 -0.79 8.00 8.44
N ASP A 84 0.50 7.92 8.73
CA ASP A 84 1.52 8.39 7.79
C ASP A 84 1.72 7.28 6.75
N TYR A 85 1.27 7.50 5.52
CA TYR A 85 1.32 6.52 4.42
C TYR A 85 2.46 6.90 3.47
N GLU A 86 3.60 6.23 3.60
CA GLU A 86 4.76 6.39 2.73
C GLU A 86 4.68 5.38 1.58
N ILE A 87 4.72 5.88 0.34
CA ILE A 87 4.78 5.06 -0.86
C ILE A 87 6.22 4.55 -1.03
N ALA A 88 7.16 5.47 -1.25
CA ALA A 88 8.57 5.19 -1.44
C ALA A 88 9.41 6.48 -1.26
N ASP A 89 10.59 6.37 -0.66
CA ASP A 89 11.59 7.44 -0.60
C ASP A 89 11.01 8.80 -0.15
N GLY A 90 10.24 8.82 0.94
CA GLY A 90 9.61 10.03 1.48
C GLY A 90 8.45 10.60 0.65
N ILE A 91 8.09 9.96 -0.46
CA ILE A 91 6.86 10.25 -1.20
C ILE A 91 5.71 9.59 -0.45
N GLY A 92 4.69 10.37 -0.09
CA GLY A 92 3.55 9.87 0.66
C GLY A 92 2.62 10.96 1.16
N PHE A 93 1.75 10.57 2.08
CA PHE A 93 0.70 11.43 2.63
C PHE A 93 0.54 11.18 4.12
N TYR A 94 0.21 12.23 4.86
CA TYR A 94 -0.51 12.04 6.11
C TYR A 94 -2.00 11.85 5.79
N VAL A 95 -2.55 10.71 6.18
CA VAL A 95 -3.96 10.35 6.01
C VAL A 95 -4.66 10.56 7.34
N LYS A 96 -5.53 11.57 7.43
CA LYS A 96 -6.37 11.75 8.62
C LYS A 96 -7.45 10.69 8.68
N SER A 97 -8.11 10.46 7.55
CA SER A 97 -9.08 9.38 7.35
C SER A 97 -9.21 9.12 5.85
N LEU A 98 -9.33 7.85 5.45
CA LEU A 98 -9.64 7.48 4.08
C LEU A 98 -10.42 6.17 4.07
N VAL A 99 -11.46 6.09 3.25
CA VAL A 99 -12.22 4.87 2.96
C VAL A 99 -12.27 4.65 1.47
N GLY A 100 -12.10 3.40 1.06
CA GLY A 100 -12.08 3.05 -0.35
C GLY A 100 -12.03 1.55 -0.63
N ALA A 101 -11.65 1.23 -1.85
CA ALA A 101 -11.47 -0.13 -2.32
C ALA A 101 -10.15 -0.27 -3.09
N LEU A 102 -9.44 -1.36 -2.82
CA LEU A 102 -8.32 -1.79 -3.64
C LEU A 102 -8.87 -2.66 -4.76
N VAL A 103 -8.64 -2.25 -5.99
CA VAL A 103 -9.17 -2.94 -7.18
C VAL A 103 -8.00 -3.54 -7.95
N PRO A 104 -7.92 -4.87 -8.11
CA PRO A 104 -6.89 -5.49 -8.93
C PRO A 104 -7.10 -5.10 -10.40
N ASN A 105 -5.99 -4.90 -11.12
CA ASN A 105 -6.02 -4.58 -12.56
C ASN A 105 -6.45 -5.78 -13.40
N THR A 106 -6.27 -7.00 -12.88
CA THR A 106 -6.76 -8.24 -13.48
C THR A 106 -7.94 -8.78 -12.68
N ALA A 107 -9.10 -8.91 -13.31
CA ALA A 107 -10.30 -9.45 -12.65
C ALA A 107 -10.05 -10.88 -12.12
N GLY A 108 -10.48 -11.12 -10.88
CA GLY A 108 -10.28 -12.41 -10.18
C GLY A 108 -8.86 -12.64 -9.65
N ALA A 109 -7.92 -11.74 -9.89
CA ALA A 109 -6.62 -11.78 -9.21
C ALA A 109 -6.75 -11.17 -7.80
N PRO A 110 -5.96 -11.63 -6.81
CA PRO A 110 -5.86 -10.95 -5.53
C PRO A 110 -5.20 -9.57 -5.72
N VAL A 111 -5.46 -8.66 -4.79
CA VAL A 111 -4.71 -7.41 -4.67
C VAL A 111 -3.29 -7.73 -4.22
N ASP A 112 -2.31 -7.50 -5.10
CA ASP A 112 -0.92 -7.89 -4.86
C ASP A 112 -0.10 -6.74 -4.26
N PHE A 113 0.12 -6.75 -2.95
CA PHE A 113 0.94 -5.74 -2.28
C PHE A 113 2.44 -5.87 -2.60
N ASP A 114 2.90 -6.99 -3.17
CA ASP A 114 4.28 -7.13 -3.66
C ASP A 114 4.51 -6.39 -4.99
N ASP A 115 3.44 -6.08 -5.73
CA ASP A 115 3.50 -5.31 -6.96
C ASP A 115 2.40 -4.23 -6.96
N PRO A 116 2.70 -3.05 -6.39
CA PRO A 116 1.76 -1.93 -6.32
C PRO A 116 1.20 -1.45 -7.66
N ASP A 117 1.81 -1.83 -8.80
CA ASP A 117 1.29 -1.50 -10.13
C ASP A 117 0.18 -2.48 -10.61
N GLN A 118 -0.10 -3.56 -9.88
CA GLN A 118 -1.15 -4.54 -10.22
C GLN A 118 -2.53 -4.20 -9.63
N TYR A 119 -2.65 -3.10 -8.91
CA TYR A 119 -3.93 -2.63 -8.39
C TYR A 119 -3.98 -1.12 -8.35
N ARG A 120 -5.18 -0.62 -8.09
CA ARG A 120 -5.50 0.80 -7.92
C ARG A 120 -6.30 1.00 -6.65
N ILE A 121 -6.22 2.19 -6.07
CA ILE A 121 -6.98 2.60 -4.90
C ILE A 121 -8.14 3.47 -5.38
N GLN A 122 -9.33 2.90 -5.38
CA GLN A 122 -10.56 3.67 -5.57
C GLN A 122 -10.91 4.40 -4.28
N VAL A 123 -10.77 5.73 -4.29
CA VAL A 123 -11.02 6.60 -3.15
C VAL A 123 -12.49 7.00 -3.15
N HIS A 124 -13.23 6.61 -2.11
CA HIS A 124 -14.63 7.01 -1.96
C HIS A 124 -14.77 8.29 -1.12
N ALA A 125 -14.04 8.38 -0.01
CA ALA A 125 -13.99 9.57 0.82
C ALA A 125 -12.67 9.62 1.60
N GLY A 126 -12.18 10.83 1.88
CA GLY A 126 -11.01 10.98 2.73
C GLY A 126 -10.47 12.39 2.84
N GLU A 127 -9.56 12.57 3.80
CA GLU A 127 -8.79 13.80 4.00
C GLU A 127 -7.32 13.42 4.14
N VAL A 128 -6.50 13.90 3.21
CA VAL A 128 -5.05 13.66 3.20
C VAL A 128 -4.29 14.97 3.16
N THR A 129 -3.09 15.01 3.73
CA THR A 129 -2.22 16.18 3.71
C THR A 129 -0.83 15.79 3.22
N LEU A 130 -0.34 16.54 2.24
CA LEU A 130 1.04 16.48 1.77
C LEU A 130 1.84 17.58 2.44
N SER A 131 2.78 17.19 3.29
CA SER A 131 3.73 18.12 3.86
C SER A 131 4.64 18.72 2.77
N PRO A 132 5.26 19.89 3.04
CA PRO A 132 6.23 20.46 2.11
C PRO A 132 7.37 19.49 1.73
N ALA A 133 7.85 18.69 2.69
CA ALA A 133 8.88 17.69 2.43
C ALA A 133 8.42 16.55 1.52
N GLN A 134 7.15 16.12 1.64
CA GLN A 134 6.57 15.12 0.74
C GLN A 134 6.37 15.69 -0.68
N LEU A 135 5.96 16.96 -0.80
CA LEU A 135 5.91 17.65 -2.10
C LEU A 135 7.31 17.72 -2.74
N ASP A 136 8.34 18.02 -1.96
CA ASP A 136 9.73 18.01 -2.44
C ASP A 136 10.15 16.63 -2.93
N ALA A 137 9.79 15.57 -2.21
CA ALA A 137 10.10 14.20 -2.58
C ALA A 137 9.44 13.83 -3.92
N VAL A 138 8.14 14.10 -4.08
CA VAL A 138 7.40 13.85 -5.34
C VAL A 138 8.10 14.51 -6.52
N PHE A 139 8.39 15.82 -6.43
CA PHE A 139 8.98 16.53 -7.55
C PHE A 139 10.42 16.09 -7.83
N ASN A 140 11.26 15.98 -6.81
CA ASN A 140 12.70 15.72 -7.02
C ASN A 140 13.02 14.25 -7.29
N ARG A 141 12.24 13.30 -6.73
CA ARG A 141 12.52 11.85 -6.78
C ARG A 141 11.64 11.08 -7.75
N TYR A 142 10.57 11.70 -8.26
CA TYR A 142 9.69 11.05 -9.23
C TYR A 142 9.47 11.89 -10.49
N VAL A 143 8.94 13.12 -10.37
CA VAL A 143 8.55 13.92 -11.55
C VAL A 143 9.76 14.38 -12.38
N LEU A 144 10.83 14.86 -11.73
CA LEU A 144 11.99 15.51 -12.35
C LEU A 144 13.23 14.61 -12.51
N THR A 145 13.03 13.29 -12.54
CA THR A 145 14.10 12.27 -12.66
C THR A 145 14.62 12.06 -14.09
N HIS A 146 14.21 12.90 -15.04
CA HIS A 146 14.55 12.77 -16.45
C HIS A 146 15.68 13.71 -16.90
N ALA A 147 16.28 13.40 -18.05
CA ALA A 147 17.25 14.27 -18.74
C ALA A 147 16.86 14.47 -20.22
N PRO A 148 17.04 15.69 -20.78
CA PRO A 148 17.38 16.93 -20.10
C PRO A 148 16.18 17.46 -19.26
N ARG A 149 16.46 17.95 -18.06
CA ARG A 149 15.45 18.61 -17.19
C ARG A 149 15.49 20.13 -17.32
N SER A 150 14.32 20.75 -17.28
CA SER A 150 14.13 22.22 -17.29
C SER A 150 14.07 22.82 -15.88
N LEU A 151 13.75 22.01 -14.88
CA LEU A 151 13.67 22.38 -13.47
C LEU A 151 14.60 21.49 -12.65
N SER A 152 15.08 22.00 -11.52
CA SER A 152 15.92 21.25 -10.57
C SER A 152 15.77 21.83 -9.17
N SER A 153 16.06 21.02 -8.15
CA SER A 153 16.10 21.46 -6.74
C SER A 153 14.82 22.16 -6.30
N VAL A 154 13.69 21.46 -6.42
CA VAL A 154 12.40 21.99 -6.00
C VAL A 154 12.32 21.96 -4.48
N THR A 155 12.07 23.11 -3.87
CA THR A 155 11.72 23.22 -2.44
C THR A 155 10.37 23.90 -2.34
N ASN A 156 9.45 23.25 -1.66
CA ASN A 156 8.09 23.69 -1.46
C ASN A 156 7.94 24.26 -0.06
N HIS A 157 7.08 25.25 0.05
CA HIS A 157 6.58 25.77 1.30
C HIS A 157 5.09 26.08 1.13
N THR A 158 4.33 25.91 2.19
CA THR A 158 2.89 26.18 2.19
C THR A 158 2.57 27.14 3.33
N ARG A 159 1.85 28.21 3.02
CA ARG A 159 1.50 29.23 4.02
C ARG A 159 0.30 30.05 3.55
N ASP A 160 -0.65 30.30 4.45
CA ASP A 160 -1.74 31.27 4.27
C ASP A 160 -2.48 31.14 2.91
N GLY A 161 -2.86 29.91 2.52
CA GLY A 161 -3.56 29.67 1.25
C GLY A 161 -2.67 29.69 0.00
N ARG A 162 -1.34 29.69 0.18
CA ARG A 162 -0.38 29.83 -0.92
C ARG A 162 0.66 28.72 -0.92
N LEU A 163 0.98 28.27 -2.12
CA LEU A 163 2.12 27.40 -2.40
C LEU A 163 3.27 28.28 -2.88
N ILE A 164 4.38 28.21 -2.18
CA ILE A 164 5.63 28.90 -2.51
C ILE A 164 6.61 27.83 -2.95
N VAL A 165 7.16 27.98 -4.15
CA VAL A 165 8.07 26.99 -4.74
C VAL A 165 9.37 27.69 -5.12
N ASP A 166 10.47 27.26 -4.51
CA ASP A 166 11.82 27.63 -4.90
C ASP A 166 12.36 26.57 -5.86
N VAL A 167 12.81 26.98 -7.04
CA VAL A 167 13.30 26.08 -8.09
C VAL A 167 14.54 26.64 -8.77
N GLY A 168 15.42 25.75 -9.24
CA GLY A 168 16.47 26.06 -10.21
C GLY A 168 15.93 25.92 -11.63
N ALA A 169 15.53 27.03 -12.24
CA ALA A 169 14.94 27.12 -13.58
C ALA A 169 16.02 27.19 -14.67
N ARG A 170 15.99 26.27 -15.65
CA ARG A 170 16.90 26.32 -16.81
C ARG A 170 16.14 26.92 -17.99
N LEU A 171 16.45 28.18 -18.31
CA LEU A 171 15.81 28.93 -19.39
C LEU A 171 16.35 28.48 -20.75
N ARG A 172 15.74 27.43 -21.33
CA ARG A 172 16.19 26.86 -22.60
C ARG A 172 16.14 27.92 -23.71
N GLY A 173 17.22 28.05 -24.48
CA GLY A 173 17.28 28.99 -25.60
C GLY A 173 17.50 30.45 -25.22
N PHE A 174 17.35 30.84 -23.95
CA PHE A 174 17.52 32.22 -23.48
C PHE A 174 18.83 32.46 -22.73
N LEU A 175 19.33 31.47 -22.00
CA LEU A 175 20.61 31.54 -21.30
C LEU A 175 21.48 30.33 -21.62
N PRO A 176 22.83 30.48 -21.63
CA PRO A 176 23.73 29.34 -21.66
C PRO A 176 23.40 28.37 -20.51
N PRO A 177 23.62 27.04 -20.66
CA PRO A 177 23.23 26.03 -19.68
C PRO A 177 24.16 25.99 -18.44
N ILE A 178 24.44 27.15 -17.84
CA ILE A 178 25.31 27.32 -16.68
C ILE A 178 24.43 27.26 -15.43
N GLY A 179 24.06 26.05 -15.02
CA GLY A 179 23.24 25.83 -13.83
C GLY A 179 21.77 26.27 -13.98
N GLY A 180 20.97 26.05 -12.93
CA GLY A 180 19.59 26.51 -12.85
C GLY A 180 19.52 27.90 -12.22
N LEU A 181 18.76 28.81 -12.84
CA LEU A 181 18.46 30.14 -12.31
C LEU A 181 17.56 30.01 -11.07
N PRO A 182 18.01 30.46 -9.88
CA PRO A 182 17.17 30.45 -8.68
C PRO A 182 15.92 31.29 -8.90
N THR A 183 14.76 30.65 -8.85
CA THR A 183 13.46 31.24 -9.15
C THR A 183 12.47 30.88 -8.05
N ARG A 184 11.79 31.88 -7.50
CA ARG A 184 10.75 31.74 -6.51
C ARG A 184 9.38 32.00 -7.16
N LEU A 185 8.50 31.02 -7.03
CA LEU A 185 7.11 31.07 -7.46
C LEU A 185 6.22 31.15 -6.22
N SER A 186 5.15 31.93 -6.28
CA SER A 186 4.11 31.92 -5.25
C SER A 186 2.75 32.17 -5.86
N GLY A 187 1.76 31.37 -5.45
CA GLY A 187 0.38 31.50 -5.92
C GLY A 187 -0.57 30.56 -5.19
N PRO A 188 -1.86 30.66 -5.47
CA PRO A 188 -2.86 29.72 -4.97
C PRO A 188 -2.82 28.40 -5.77
N VAL A 189 -3.42 27.37 -5.19
CA VAL A 189 -3.76 26.11 -5.86
C VAL A 189 -5.28 25.96 -5.82
N HIS A 190 -5.87 25.56 -6.95
CA HIS A 190 -7.30 25.32 -7.06
C HIS A 190 -7.56 23.96 -7.71
N VAL A 191 -8.74 23.39 -7.42
CA VAL A 191 -9.23 22.20 -8.13
C VAL A 191 -9.91 22.66 -9.42
N THR A 192 -9.61 21.98 -10.51
CA THR A 192 -10.21 22.19 -11.83
C THR A 192 -11.45 21.30 -11.99
N GLU A 193 -12.27 21.57 -13.01
CA GLU A 193 -13.48 20.78 -13.27
C GLU A 193 -13.21 19.29 -13.56
N ASP A 194 -11.99 18.96 -14.00
CA ASP A 194 -11.55 17.59 -14.30
C ASP A 194 -10.64 16.99 -13.20
N ASN A 195 -10.84 17.41 -11.94
CA ASN A 195 -10.13 16.91 -10.75
C ASN A 195 -8.61 17.08 -10.75
N ARG A 196 -8.06 17.96 -11.59
CA ARG A 196 -6.63 18.33 -11.52
C ARG A 196 -6.42 19.50 -10.56
N LEU A 197 -5.23 19.56 -9.98
CA LEU A 197 -4.77 20.69 -9.18
C LEU A 197 -4.06 21.70 -10.10
N ALA A 198 -4.59 22.91 -10.18
CA ALA A 198 -4.01 24.00 -10.94
C ALA A 198 -3.25 24.96 -10.01
N TYR A 199 -1.92 24.99 -10.14
CA TYR A 199 -1.06 25.97 -9.50
C TYR A 199 -0.73 27.10 -10.48
N THR A 200 -1.25 28.30 -10.21
CA THR A 200 -1.01 29.49 -11.06
C THR A 200 -0.25 30.56 -10.26
N PRO A 201 1.08 30.64 -10.36
CA PRO A 201 1.87 31.63 -9.66
C PRO A 201 1.43 33.07 -10.00
N ASP A 202 0.98 33.81 -8.99
CA ASP A 202 0.72 35.24 -9.10
C ASP A 202 1.96 36.12 -8.85
N ARG A 203 3.03 35.50 -8.32
CA ARG A 203 4.35 36.08 -8.12
C ARG A 203 5.41 35.14 -8.65
N VAL A 204 6.28 35.69 -9.49
CA VAL A 204 7.45 35.01 -10.06
C VAL A 204 8.62 35.96 -9.90
N SER A 205 9.69 35.52 -9.22
CA SER A 205 10.90 36.32 -9.05
C SER A 205 12.17 35.49 -9.16
N SER A 206 13.26 36.11 -9.61
CA SER A 206 14.59 35.54 -9.60
C SER A 206 15.59 36.57 -9.09
N PHE A 207 16.47 36.17 -8.16
CA PHE A 207 17.38 37.09 -7.46
C PHE A 207 16.70 38.35 -6.90
N GLY A 208 15.46 38.22 -6.43
CA GLY A 208 14.64 39.33 -5.91
C GLY A 208 13.98 40.20 -6.97
N VAL A 209 14.26 40.00 -8.26
CA VAL A 209 13.65 40.74 -9.36
C VAL A 209 12.38 40.03 -9.84
N SER A 210 11.27 40.76 -9.92
CA SER A 210 10.02 40.19 -10.46
C SER A 210 10.14 39.96 -11.97
N LEU A 211 9.79 38.76 -12.43
CA LEU A 211 9.81 38.39 -13.85
C LEU A 211 8.48 38.67 -14.56
N ARG A 212 7.38 38.89 -13.82
CA ARG A 212 6.05 39.12 -14.39
C ARG A 212 5.99 40.29 -15.39
N PRO A 213 6.55 41.48 -15.11
CA PRO A 213 6.54 42.58 -16.07
C PRO A 213 7.23 42.21 -17.39
N LEU A 214 8.32 41.43 -17.31
CA LEU A 214 9.07 40.97 -18.48
C LEU A 214 8.26 39.95 -19.29
N LEU A 215 7.65 38.96 -18.63
CA LEU A 215 6.78 37.97 -19.27
C LEU A 215 5.62 38.66 -20.01
N ASN A 216 4.95 39.61 -19.36
CA ASN A 216 3.84 40.35 -19.94
C ASN A 216 4.25 41.22 -21.14
N ALA A 217 5.40 41.90 -21.06
CA ALA A 217 5.87 42.76 -22.14
C ALA A 217 6.31 41.99 -23.39
N THR A 218 6.78 40.76 -23.21
CA THR A 218 7.27 39.89 -24.30
C THR A 218 6.21 38.92 -24.81
N GLY A 219 5.12 38.73 -24.07
CA GLY A 219 4.12 37.70 -24.35
C GLY A 219 4.60 36.27 -24.07
N LEU A 220 5.75 36.12 -23.38
CA LEU A 220 6.28 34.81 -22.99
C LEU A 220 5.58 34.24 -21.77
N THR A 221 5.44 32.93 -21.73
CA THR A 221 4.88 32.17 -20.62
C THR A 221 5.96 31.39 -19.86
N LEU A 222 5.62 30.86 -18.67
CA LEU A 222 6.52 29.96 -17.93
C LEU A 222 6.80 28.66 -18.70
N ALA A 223 5.82 28.16 -19.45
CA ALA A 223 5.97 26.97 -20.30
C ALA A 223 6.98 27.20 -21.43
N ASP A 224 7.01 28.41 -22.02
CA ASP A 224 7.99 28.76 -23.06
C ASP A 224 9.43 28.76 -22.53
N LEU A 225 9.61 29.17 -21.27
CA LEU A 225 10.91 29.30 -20.64
C LEU A 225 11.43 27.99 -20.05
N THR A 226 10.56 27.27 -19.35
CA THR A 226 10.89 26.06 -18.59
C THR A 226 9.82 25.00 -18.82
N PRO A 227 9.76 24.39 -20.01
CA PRO A 227 8.73 23.41 -20.31
C PRO A 227 8.84 22.22 -19.36
N LEU A 228 7.68 21.78 -18.85
CA LEU A 228 7.51 20.60 -18.02
C LEU A 228 6.30 19.84 -18.55
N ASP A 229 6.53 18.62 -19.03
CA ASP A 229 5.49 17.74 -19.53
C ASP A 229 5.80 16.31 -19.09
N ARG A 230 5.11 15.85 -18.05
CA ARG A 230 5.35 14.58 -17.36
C ARG A 230 4.02 13.95 -16.95
N PRO A 231 3.95 12.61 -16.80
CA PRO A 231 2.83 11.96 -16.14
C PRO A 231 2.52 12.66 -14.82
N GLY A 232 1.27 13.06 -14.63
CA GLY A 232 0.82 13.75 -13.43
C GLY A 232 1.21 15.22 -13.31
N ALA A 233 2.06 15.79 -14.18
CA ALA A 233 2.51 17.18 -14.06
C ALA A 233 2.81 17.82 -15.42
N HIS A 234 1.99 18.80 -15.80
CA HIS A 234 2.10 19.52 -17.07
C HIS A 234 2.04 21.03 -16.86
N LEU A 235 3.03 21.77 -17.36
CA LEU A 235 3.05 23.22 -17.31
C LEU A 235 2.44 23.77 -18.60
N GLN A 236 1.22 24.30 -18.50
CA GLN A 236 0.48 24.92 -19.58
C GLN A 236 0.47 26.44 -19.38
N ASP A 237 1.02 27.19 -20.34
CA ASP A 237 1.22 28.64 -20.24
C ASP A 237 1.94 29.04 -18.93
N ASN A 238 1.19 29.57 -17.96
CA ASN A 238 1.69 29.98 -16.65
C ASN A 238 1.15 29.13 -15.50
N THR A 239 0.49 28.01 -15.81
CA THR A 239 -0.23 27.17 -14.84
C THR A 239 0.36 25.76 -14.85
N LEU A 240 0.81 25.31 -13.68
CA LEU A 240 1.18 23.91 -13.49
C LEU A 240 -0.09 23.12 -13.14
N LEU A 241 -0.51 22.26 -14.07
CA LEU A 241 -1.59 21.30 -13.89
C LEU A 241 -1.00 20.01 -13.34
N MET A 242 -1.49 19.57 -12.19
CA MET A 242 -1.09 18.32 -11.56
C MET A 242 -2.28 17.39 -11.47
N ASP A 243 -2.11 16.16 -11.91
CA ASP A 243 -3.13 15.11 -11.83
C ASP A 243 -2.76 14.16 -10.68
N PRO A 244 -3.48 14.19 -9.55
CA PRO A 244 -3.18 13.35 -8.39
C PRO A 244 -3.24 11.85 -8.66
N GLU A 245 -3.94 11.40 -9.70
CA GLU A 245 -4.01 9.97 -10.05
C GLU A 245 -2.71 9.46 -10.70
N THR A 246 -1.92 10.36 -11.27
CA THR A 246 -0.69 10.02 -12.01
C THR A 246 0.57 10.72 -11.51
N LEU A 247 0.44 11.64 -10.55
CA LEU A 247 1.55 12.40 -9.95
C LEU A 247 2.42 11.55 -9.01
N PHE A 248 1.88 10.46 -8.46
CA PHE A 248 2.57 9.58 -7.53
C PHE A 248 3.03 8.29 -8.23
N PRO A 249 4.06 7.61 -7.70
CA PRO A 249 4.33 6.21 -8.05
C PRO A 249 3.10 5.33 -7.78
N GLY A 250 3.06 4.14 -8.37
CA GLY A 250 1.99 3.17 -8.12
C GLY A 250 1.83 2.86 -6.63
N PRO A 251 0.61 2.50 -6.17
CA PRO A 251 -0.57 2.21 -6.96
C PRO A 251 -1.25 3.49 -7.46
N ARG A 252 -1.95 3.39 -8.59
CA ARG A 252 -2.75 4.52 -9.08
C ARG A 252 -3.91 4.79 -8.12
N LEU A 253 -4.21 6.07 -7.93
CA LEU A 253 -5.43 6.49 -7.28
C LEU A 253 -6.51 6.62 -8.34
N GLU A 254 -7.75 6.29 -7.97
CA GLU A 254 -8.93 6.69 -8.72
C GLU A 254 -9.79 7.58 -7.82
N ILE A 255 -10.02 8.80 -8.28
CA ILE A 255 -10.60 9.87 -7.51
C ILE A 255 -11.79 10.43 -8.29
N ASP A 256 -13.00 10.19 -7.79
CA ASP A 256 -14.22 10.69 -8.42
C ASP A 256 -14.35 12.21 -8.27
N THR A 257 -14.05 12.78 -7.11
CA THR A 257 -14.11 14.23 -6.87
C THR A 257 -13.11 14.68 -5.81
N ILE A 258 -12.38 15.76 -6.11
CA ILE A 258 -11.62 16.52 -5.10
C ILE A 258 -12.49 17.70 -4.66
N GLU A 259 -13.22 17.52 -3.56
CA GLU A 259 -14.13 18.55 -3.04
C GLU A 259 -13.38 19.84 -2.67
N LYS A 260 -12.18 19.70 -2.10
CA LYS A 260 -11.44 20.84 -1.56
C LYS A 260 -9.94 20.63 -1.56
N VAL A 261 -9.22 21.72 -1.89
CA VAL A 261 -7.79 21.88 -1.61
C VAL A 261 -7.59 23.04 -0.63
N THR A 262 -6.75 22.84 0.39
CA THR A 262 -6.38 23.89 1.35
C THR A 262 -4.88 23.90 1.57
N LEU A 263 -4.27 25.09 1.64
CA LEU A 263 -2.85 25.27 1.91
C LEU A 263 -2.67 25.90 3.28
N SER A 264 -1.95 25.21 4.17
CA SER A 264 -1.62 25.66 5.53
C SER A 264 -0.12 25.45 5.80
N GLU A 265 0.35 25.83 6.98
CA GLU A 265 1.75 25.55 7.39
C GLU A 265 2.06 24.04 7.45
N ARG A 266 1.04 23.19 7.61
CA ARG A 266 1.21 21.74 7.62
C ARG A 266 1.43 21.15 6.22
N GLY A 267 1.02 21.85 5.17
CA GLY A 267 1.06 21.32 3.82
C GLY A 267 -0.18 21.65 3.00
N MET A 268 -0.32 20.88 1.91
CA MET A 268 -1.49 20.87 1.03
C MET A 268 -2.44 19.76 1.47
N THR A 269 -3.61 20.12 1.96
CA THR A 269 -4.68 19.20 2.37
C THR A 269 -5.68 19.05 1.23
N LEU A 270 -5.99 17.80 0.86
CA LEU A 270 -7.00 17.42 -0.11
C LEU A 270 -8.14 16.70 0.61
N VAL A 271 -9.38 17.04 0.25
CA VAL A 271 -10.59 16.35 0.69
C VAL A 271 -11.23 15.70 -0.53
N PHE A 272 -11.50 14.40 -0.43
CA PHE A 272 -12.07 13.58 -1.49
C PHE A 272 -13.49 13.18 -1.14
N THR A 273 -14.33 13.15 -2.17
CA THR A 273 -15.71 12.66 -2.12
C THR A 273 -16.03 11.89 -3.39
N SER A 274 -17.11 11.15 -3.37
CA SER A 274 -17.60 10.35 -4.50
C SER A 274 -19.13 10.37 -4.50
N ASP A 275 -19.71 10.26 -5.69
CA ASP A 275 -21.15 10.01 -5.86
C ASP A 275 -21.53 8.57 -5.49
N ALA A 276 -20.55 7.66 -5.49
CA ALA A 276 -20.75 6.30 -5.02
C ALA A 276 -20.97 6.30 -3.49
N PRO A 277 -21.83 5.41 -2.96
CA PRO A 277 -22.06 5.32 -1.52
C PRO A 277 -20.75 5.11 -0.74
N GLU A 278 -20.54 5.90 0.31
CA GLU A 278 -19.38 5.76 1.19
C GLU A 278 -19.36 4.36 1.83
N PRO A 279 -18.27 3.59 1.69
CA PRO A 279 -18.20 2.25 2.22
C PRO A 279 -18.30 2.22 3.75
N THR A 280 -19.25 1.46 4.29
CA THR A 280 -19.35 1.25 5.74
C THR A 280 -18.66 -0.05 6.14
N PHE A 281 -17.60 0.08 6.93
CA PHE A 281 -16.79 -1.02 7.46
C PHE A 281 -17.32 -1.54 8.80
N ASN A 282 -16.96 -2.77 9.15
CA ASN A 282 -17.01 -3.22 10.53
C ASN A 282 -15.81 -2.61 11.27
N ASP A 283 -15.92 -2.42 12.58
CA ASP A 283 -14.80 -1.92 13.37
C ASP A 283 -13.68 -2.97 13.44
N PRO A 284 -12.41 -2.55 13.39
CA PRO A 284 -11.30 -3.46 13.60
C PRO A 284 -11.37 -4.04 15.02
N PRO A 285 -11.00 -5.32 15.23
CA PRO A 285 -11.09 -5.97 16.55
C PRO A 285 -10.03 -5.49 17.55
N VAL A 286 -9.21 -4.51 17.16
CA VAL A 286 -8.20 -3.87 18.00
C VAL A 286 -8.58 -2.41 18.19
N GLU A 287 -8.69 -1.98 19.45
CA GLU A 287 -8.85 -0.57 19.76
C GLU A 287 -7.52 0.16 19.53
N ALA A 288 -7.48 0.99 18.48
CA ALA A 288 -6.34 1.82 18.13
C ALA A 288 -6.84 3.12 17.48
N ASP A 289 -6.19 4.24 17.80
CA ASP A 289 -6.50 5.53 17.18
C ASP A 289 -5.91 5.67 15.77
N SER A 290 -4.91 4.83 15.45
CA SER A 290 -4.18 4.83 14.20
C SER A 290 -4.07 3.41 13.62
N TYR A 291 -4.59 3.21 12.42
CA TYR A 291 -4.64 1.89 11.79
C TYR A 291 -4.89 1.93 10.28
N ILE A 292 -4.52 0.82 9.62
CA ILE A 292 -5.07 0.41 8.33
C ILE A 292 -5.94 -0.83 8.58
N TRP A 293 -7.16 -0.83 8.07
CA TRP A 293 -8.10 -1.94 8.15
C TRP A 293 -8.47 -2.42 6.74
N LEU A 294 -8.11 -3.67 6.43
CA LEU A 294 -8.52 -4.35 5.22
C LEU A 294 -9.68 -5.30 5.52
N GLN A 295 -10.72 -5.24 4.69
CA GLN A 295 -11.94 -6.00 4.89
C GLN A 295 -12.50 -6.57 3.58
N SER A 296 -12.72 -7.89 3.56
CA SER A 296 -13.15 -8.68 2.40
C SER A 296 -12.12 -8.69 1.25
N GLY A 297 -12.42 -9.42 0.17
CA GLY A 297 -11.52 -9.51 -0.99
C GLY A 297 -10.32 -10.39 -0.73
N ASP A 298 -9.53 -10.65 -1.76
CA ASP A 298 -8.33 -11.46 -1.62
C ASP A 298 -7.11 -10.57 -1.71
N ALA A 299 -6.26 -10.61 -0.69
CA ALA A 299 -5.05 -9.80 -0.59
C ALA A 299 -3.83 -10.71 -0.56
N ARG A 300 -2.86 -10.44 -1.44
CA ARG A 300 -1.60 -11.15 -1.47
C ARG A 300 -0.52 -10.32 -0.78
N PHE A 301 0.20 -10.99 0.11
CA PHE A 301 1.39 -10.48 0.78
C PHE A 301 2.44 -11.57 0.72
N TYR A 302 3.67 -11.23 0.32
CA TYR A 302 4.73 -12.22 0.15
C TYR A 302 4.31 -13.38 -0.79
N GLY A 303 4.59 -14.62 -0.37
CA GLY A 303 4.12 -15.84 -1.03
C GLY A 303 2.73 -16.30 -0.58
N THR A 304 1.96 -15.49 0.14
CA THR A 304 0.71 -15.90 0.78
C THR A 304 -0.47 -15.07 0.27
N VAL A 305 -1.60 -15.73 0.03
CA VAL A 305 -2.88 -15.06 -0.24
C VAL A 305 -3.76 -15.18 0.99
N LEU A 306 -4.15 -14.03 1.54
CA LEU A 306 -5.19 -13.92 2.55
C LEU A 306 -6.53 -13.82 1.82
N VAL A 307 -7.22 -14.95 1.72
CA VAL A 307 -8.57 -15.05 1.13
C VAL A 307 -9.58 -14.41 2.08
N ASN A 308 -10.50 -13.59 1.55
CA ASN A 308 -11.50 -12.85 2.32
C ASN A 308 -10.87 -12.04 3.46
N ALA A 309 -9.94 -11.15 3.10
CA ALA A 309 -9.05 -10.44 4.00
C ALA A 309 -9.78 -9.74 5.15
N ARG A 310 -9.30 -10.02 6.37
CA ARG A 310 -9.64 -9.29 7.59
C ARG A 310 -8.32 -9.01 8.28
N LEU A 311 -7.73 -7.85 8.02
CA LEU A 311 -6.39 -7.52 8.49
C LEU A 311 -6.37 -6.10 9.09
N ALA A 312 -6.08 -6.01 10.38
CA ALA A 312 -5.77 -4.75 11.04
C ALA A 312 -4.25 -4.59 11.10
N LEU A 313 -3.72 -3.52 10.51
CA LEU A 313 -2.34 -3.11 10.65
C LEU A 313 -2.27 -1.93 11.61
N VAL A 314 -1.49 -2.06 12.67
CA VAL A 314 -1.31 -1.04 13.71
C VAL A 314 0.16 -0.92 14.08
N ASN A 315 0.52 0.21 14.69
CA ASN A 315 1.84 0.33 15.29
C ASN A 315 1.96 -0.58 16.52
N GLU A 316 3.09 -1.29 16.65
CA GLU A 316 3.33 -2.21 17.77
C GLU A 316 3.34 -1.54 19.15
N ASN A 317 3.65 -0.24 19.21
CA ASN A 317 3.77 0.55 20.43
C ASN A 317 2.60 1.54 20.60
N ASN A 318 1.49 1.32 19.87
CA ASN A 318 0.29 2.19 19.88
C ASN A 318 0.59 3.67 19.57
N LYS A 319 1.62 3.93 18.77
CA LYS A 319 1.89 5.25 18.17
C LYS A 319 1.07 5.39 16.89
N ARG A 320 1.09 6.59 16.32
CA ARG A 320 0.70 6.78 14.91
C ARG A 320 1.46 5.81 14.03
N LEU A 321 0.75 5.04 13.23
CA LEU A 321 1.30 4.14 12.25
C LEU A 321 1.95 4.93 11.12
N HIS A 322 3.22 4.66 10.89
CA HIS A 322 3.92 5.05 9.68
C HIS A 322 4.05 3.81 8.80
N PHE A 323 3.18 3.66 7.80
CA PHE A 323 3.16 2.53 6.90
C PHE A 323 4.05 2.80 5.69
N HIS A 324 4.92 1.85 5.35
CA HIS A 324 5.80 1.92 4.19
C HIS A 324 5.31 0.93 3.15
N LEU A 325 4.75 1.39 2.04
CA LEU A 325 4.17 0.50 1.03
C LEU A 325 5.25 -0.30 0.31
N TYR A 326 6.27 0.33 -0.27
CA TYR A 326 7.29 -0.40 -1.04
C TYR A 326 8.23 -1.21 -0.12
N ASP A 327 8.40 -0.77 1.12
CA ASP A 327 9.18 -1.47 2.15
C ASP A 327 8.32 -2.29 3.12
N TYR A 328 7.04 -2.55 2.78
CA TYR A 328 6.09 -3.18 3.71
C TYR A 328 6.58 -4.55 4.17
N ARG A 329 7.32 -5.28 3.33
CA ARG A 329 7.90 -6.57 3.69
C ARG A 329 8.91 -6.43 4.82
N ALA A 330 9.84 -5.49 4.70
CA ALA A 330 10.84 -5.27 5.73
C ALA A 330 10.18 -4.79 7.03
N GLN A 331 9.18 -3.92 6.93
CA GLN A 331 8.39 -3.44 8.07
C GLN A 331 7.60 -4.57 8.76
N THR A 332 6.87 -5.38 8.00
CA THR A 332 6.03 -6.45 8.57
C THR A 332 6.87 -7.62 9.10
N ALA A 333 8.02 -7.93 8.48
CA ALA A 333 8.95 -8.95 8.98
C ALA A 333 9.59 -8.58 10.34
N ALA A 334 9.72 -7.28 10.62
CA ALA A 334 10.19 -6.79 11.91
C ALA A 334 9.09 -6.75 12.99
N GLY A 335 7.84 -7.00 12.61
CA GLY A 335 6.67 -6.96 13.49
C GLY A 335 6.21 -8.34 13.98
N ARG A 336 4.95 -8.40 14.40
CA ARG A 336 4.26 -9.63 14.82
C ARG A 336 2.85 -9.67 14.25
N ILE A 337 2.40 -10.86 13.84
CA ILE A 337 1.05 -11.09 13.34
C ILE A 337 0.33 -12.05 14.28
N ASP A 338 -0.80 -11.61 14.82
CA ASP A 338 -1.72 -12.41 15.63
C ASP A 338 -2.90 -12.87 14.79
N GLY A 339 -3.24 -14.15 14.84
CA GLY A 339 -4.49 -14.67 14.29
C GLY A 339 -5.56 -14.78 15.37
N LEU A 340 -6.74 -14.22 15.11
CA LEU A 340 -7.93 -14.40 15.93
C LEU A 340 -8.70 -15.66 15.50
N ALA A 341 -9.55 -16.17 16.39
CA ALA A 341 -10.34 -17.38 16.14
C ALA A 341 -11.29 -17.25 14.94
N ASP A 342 -11.72 -16.04 14.60
CA ASP A 342 -12.58 -15.72 13.45
C ASP A 342 -11.80 -15.53 12.14
N GLY A 343 -10.49 -15.80 12.14
CA GLY A 343 -9.62 -15.65 10.96
C GLY A 343 -9.09 -14.23 10.74
N THR A 344 -9.51 -13.26 11.56
CA THR A 344 -8.94 -11.90 11.49
C THR A 344 -7.48 -11.92 11.89
N LEU A 345 -6.64 -11.21 11.14
CA LEU A 345 -5.24 -11.00 11.44
C LEU A 345 -5.03 -9.60 12.04
N ILE A 346 -4.19 -9.50 13.06
CA ILE A 346 -3.70 -8.24 13.61
C ILE A 346 -2.19 -8.20 13.40
N ALA A 347 -1.73 -7.37 12.47
CA ALA A 347 -0.33 -7.10 12.24
C ALA A 347 0.10 -5.87 13.07
N ARG A 348 1.08 -6.07 13.95
CA ARG A 348 1.70 -5.04 14.79
C ARG A 348 3.10 -4.79 14.27
N VAL A 349 3.36 -3.60 13.76
CA VAL A 349 4.61 -3.28 13.07
C VAL A 349 5.32 -2.06 13.67
N PRO A 350 6.67 -2.01 13.60
CA PRO A 350 7.41 -0.80 13.93
C PRO A 350 7.22 0.28 12.84
N ASN A 351 7.50 1.54 13.18
CA ASN A 351 7.48 2.65 12.20
C ASN A 351 8.77 2.77 11.36
N THR A 352 9.77 1.95 11.65
CA THR A 352 11.05 1.92 10.93
C THR A 352 11.03 0.76 9.94
N ALA A 353 11.22 1.05 8.66
CA ALA A 353 11.64 0.04 7.69
C ALA A 353 13.17 -0.16 7.82
N PRO A 354 13.67 -1.39 7.99
CA PRO A 354 15.11 -1.70 7.87
C PRO A 354 15.65 -1.21 6.51
N SER A 355 16.86 -0.65 6.48
CA SER A 355 17.48 -0.22 5.22
C SER A 355 17.94 -1.41 4.39
N ALA A 356 18.15 -1.22 3.08
CA ALA A 356 18.71 -2.25 2.19
C ALA A 356 20.07 -2.83 2.63
N ASN A 357 20.78 -2.14 3.55
CA ASN A 357 22.04 -2.59 4.14
C ASN A 357 21.87 -3.34 5.47
N ASP A 358 20.66 -3.36 6.04
CA ASP A 358 20.38 -4.16 7.23
C ASP A 358 20.31 -5.62 6.81
N LYS A 359 21.16 -6.45 7.45
CA LYS A 359 21.09 -7.90 7.27
C LYS A 359 19.67 -8.34 7.62
N ILE A 360 19.04 -9.13 6.75
CA ILE A 360 17.82 -9.85 7.09
C ILE A 360 18.16 -10.71 8.30
N VAL A 361 17.76 -10.24 9.48
CA VAL A 361 17.83 -11.04 10.70
C VAL A 361 16.61 -11.94 10.64
N ILE A 362 16.84 -13.23 10.38
CA ILE A 362 15.83 -14.23 10.69
C ILE A 362 15.68 -14.20 12.20
N THR A 363 14.68 -13.51 12.71
CA THR A 363 14.35 -13.51 14.12
C THR A 363 13.96 -14.95 14.45
N GLU A 364 14.81 -15.67 15.19
CA GLU A 364 14.39 -16.92 15.79
C GLU A 364 13.15 -16.61 16.62
N ASN A 365 12.06 -17.35 16.38
CA ASN A 365 10.84 -17.25 17.17
C ASN A 365 11.26 -17.26 18.65
N ARG A 366 10.93 -16.19 19.40
CA ARG A 366 11.09 -16.21 20.85
C ARG A 366 10.46 -17.50 21.36
N THR A 367 11.21 -18.23 22.18
CA THR A 367 10.70 -19.40 22.89
C THR A 367 9.36 -19.03 23.51
N PRO A 368 8.30 -19.81 23.29
CA PRO A 368 7.01 -19.55 23.91
C PRO A 368 7.19 -19.57 25.43
N ASP A 369 6.63 -18.56 26.10
CA ASP A 369 6.57 -18.48 27.57
C ASP A 369 5.73 -19.62 28.18
#